data_AF-A0A7W0RZ64-F1
#
_entry.id   AF-A0A7W0RZ64-F1
#
_cell.length_a   1.000
_cell.length_b   1.000
_cell.length_c   1.000
_cell.angle_alpha   90.00
_cell.angle_beta   90.00
_cell.angle_gamma   90.00
#
_symmetry.space_group_name_H-M   'P 1'
#
loop_
_entity.id
_entity.type
_entity.pdbx_description
1 polymer ?
#
loop_
_entity_poly.entity_id
_entity_poly.type
_entity_poly.pdbx_seq_one_letter_code
_entity_poly.pdbx_strand_id
1 'polypeptide(L)'
;MHKRDVLVAWAFVLALWLVIVLAAYATWTIAPNGTVRLLLLVGGATILLFNTAAILAMLKHYREDRDFMYGLDIRFLDAARARKG
;
A
#
# COMPACT_ATOMS: atom_id res chain seq x y z
N MET A 1 14.75 5.90 -6.97
CA MET A 1 14.13 6.15 -5.65
C MET A 1 12.71 5.57 -5.62
N HIS A 2 11.77 6.09 -6.42
CA HIS A 2 10.38 5.63 -6.50
C HIS A 2 10.15 4.10 -6.59
N LYS A 3 10.84 3.37 -7.47
CA LYS A 3 10.67 1.90 -7.59
C LYS A 3 11.02 1.15 -6.30
N ARG A 4 11.99 1.66 -5.52
CA ARG A 4 12.40 1.07 -4.24
C ARG A 4 11.37 1.33 -3.15
N ASP A 5 10.81 2.53 -3.11
CA ASP A 5 9.79 2.89 -2.12
C ASP A 5 8.50 2.10 -2.35
N VAL A 6 8.10 1.94 -3.63
CA VAL A 6 6.98 1.06 -4.02
C VAL A 6 7.25 -0.39 -3.65
N LEU A 7 8.48 -0.89 -3.89
CA LEU A 7 8.85 -2.26 -3.53
C LEU A 7 8.75 -2.49 -2.02
N VAL A 8 9.25 -1.55 -1.20
CA VAL A 8 9.18 -1.63 0.26
C VAL A 8 7.72 -1.59 0.74
N ALA A 9 6.89 -0.72 0.17
CA ALA A 9 5.46 -0.67 0.49
C ALA A 9 4.76 -2.02 0.23
N TRP A 10 5.03 -2.64 -0.91
CA TRP A 10 4.50 -3.98 -1.22
C TRP A 10 5.08 -5.07 -0.32
N ALA A 11 6.36 -4.99 0.06
CA ALA A 11 6.96 -5.93 1.01
C ALA A 11 6.26 -5.88 2.37
N PHE A 12 5.89 -4.70 2.86
CA PHE A 12 5.11 -4.55 4.10
C PHE A 12 3.71 -5.17 3.99
N VAL A 13 3.02 -4.96 2.86
CA VAL A 13 1.70 -5.58 2.63
C VAL A 13 1.82 -7.11 2.62
N LEU A 14 2.79 -7.66 1.89
CA LEU A 14 3.00 -9.11 1.82
C LEU A 14 3.36 -9.70 3.18
N ALA A 15 4.23 -9.03 3.94
CA ALA A 15 4.58 -9.45 5.30
C ALA A 15 3.34 -9.47 6.21
N LEU A 16 2.49 -8.44 6.15
CA LEU A 16 1.24 -8.40 6.90
C LEU A 16 0.29 -9.54 6.53
N TRP A 17 0.13 -9.82 5.23
CA TRP A 17 -0.65 -10.96 4.73
C TRP A 17 -0.16 -12.29 5.32
N LEU A 18 1.14 -12.54 5.26
CA LEU A 18 1.74 -13.75 5.82
C LEU A 18 1.49 -13.86 7.32
N VAL A 19 1.72 -12.78 8.08
CA VAL A 19 1.53 -12.78 9.53
C VAL A 19 0.08 -13.08 9.92
N ILE A 20 -0.90 -12.43 9.28
CA ILE A 20 -2.32 -12.63 9.61
C ILE A 20 -2.79 -14.03 9.23
N VAL A 21 -2.40 -14.54 8.06
CA VAL A 21 -2.78 -15.90 7.63
C VAL A 21 -2.13 -16.95 8.53
N LEU A 22 -0.86 -16.79 8.88
CA LEU A 22 -0.18 -17.68 9.81
C LEU A 22 -0.80 -17.64 11.20
N ALA A 23 -1.18 -16.46 11.70
CA ALA A 23 -1.87 -16.33 12.97
C ALA A 23 -3.23 -17.05 12.94
N ALA A 24 -4.01 -16.90 11.87
CA ALA A 24 -5.28 -17.59 11.69
C ALA A 24 -5.10 -19.12 11.63
N TYR A 25 -4.05 -19.59 10.93
CA TYR A 25 -3.71 -21.01 10.86
C TYR A 25 -3.27 -21.57 12.24
N ALA A 26 -2.36 -20.88 12.92
CA ALA A 26 -1.82 -21.29 14.21
C ALA A 26 -2.89 -21.35 15.31
N THR A 27 -3.90 -20.48 15.22
CA THR A 27 -4.99 -20.41 16.22
C THR A 27 -6.21 -21.26 15.85
N TRP A 28 -6.26 -21.87 14.66
CA TRP A 28 -7.46 -22.53 14.13
C TRP A 28 -7.99 -23.66 15.02
N THR A 29 -7.08 -24.48 15.56
CA THR A 29 -7.41 -25.63 16.41
C THR A 29 -7.67 -25.24 17.87
N ILE A 30 -7.21 -24.06 18.29
CA ILE A 30 -7.37 -23.53 19.64
C ILE A 30 -8.67 -22.70 19.75
N ALA A 31 -9.16 -22.17 18.63
CA ALA A 31 -10.42 -21.44 18.57
C ALA A 31 -11.61 -22.34 19.01
N PRO A 32 -12.32 -21.99 20.11
CA PRO A 32 -13.18 -22.91 20.84
C PRO A 32 -14.52 -23.23 20.14
N ASN A 33 -14.99 -22.36 19.23
CA ASN A 33 -16.24 -22.57 18.51
C ASN A 33 -16.23 -21.85 17.15
N GLY A 34 -17.25 -22.15 16.33
CA GLY A 34 -17.40 -21.58 14.98
C GLY A 34 -17.52 -20.04 14.98
N THR A 35 -18.14 -19.45 16.00
CA THR A 35 -18.28 -17.99 16.13
C THR A 35 -16.93 -17.31 16.30
N VAL A 36 -16.06 -17.85 17.15
CA VAL A 36 -14.69 -17.31 17.33
C VAL A 36 -13.88 -17.44 16.03
N ARG A 37 -14.02 -18.56 15.30
CA ARG A 37 -13.36 -18.72 13.99
C ARG A 37 -13.86 -17.70 12.98
N LEU A 38 -15.17 -17.44 12.94
CA LEU A 38 -15.74 -16.42 12.07
C LEU A 38 -15.21 -15.02 12.43
N LEU A 39 -15.15 -14.68 13.72
CA LEU A 39 -14.57 -13.43 14.20
C LEU A 39 -13.10 -13.28 13.81
N LEU A 40 -12.29 -14.34 13.95
CA LEU A 40 -10.89 -14.35 13.52
C LEU A 40 -10.77 -14.10 12.02
N LEU A 41 -11.59 -14.75 11.19
CA LEU A 41 -11.57 -14.58 9.74
C LEU A 41 -12.03 -13.18 9.32
N VAL A 42 -13.13 -12.67 9.88
CA VAL A 42 -13.65 -11.33 9.55
C VAL A 42 -12.70 -10.24 10.03
N GLY A 43 -12.16 -10.36 11.24
CA GLY A 43 -11.18 -9.43 11.79
C GLY A 43 -9.88 -9.43 11.00
N GLY A 44 -9.34 -10.62 10.69
CA GLY A 44 -8.17 -10.77 9.83
C GLY A 44 -8.38 -10.20 8.44
N ALA A 45 -9.49 -10.52 7.78
CA ALA A 45 -9.83 -9.98 6.46
C ALA A 45 -9.97 -8.46 6.48
N THR A 46 -10.60 -7.90 7.52
CA THR A 46 -10.73 -6.45 7.72
C THR A 46 -9.35 -5.80 7.75
N ILE A 47 -8.44 -6.29 8.60
CA ILE A 47 -7.07 -5.75 8.70
C ILE A 47 -6.36 -5.79 7.34
N LEU A 48 -6.43 -6.92 6.64
CA LEU A 48 -5.76 -7.10 5.36
C LEU A 48 -6.29 -6.19 4.26
N LEU A 49 -7.62 -6.11 4.13
CA LEU A 49 -8.26 -5.29 3.10
C LEU A 49 -7.99 -3.80 3.33
N PHE A 50 -8.20 -3.31 4.56
CA PHE A 50 -8.01 -1.89 4.86
C PHE A 50 -6.54 -1.46 4.75
N ASN A 51 -5.58 -2.27 5.21
CA ASN A 51 -4.17 -1.92 5.06
C ASN A 51 -3.72 -1.96 3.60
N THR A 52 -4.18 -2.94 2.82
CA THR A 52 -3.87 -3.01 1.39
C THR A 52 -4.46 -1.80 0.66
N ALA A 53 -5.71 -1.43 0.97
CA ALA A 53 -6.37 -0.26 0.39
C ALA A 53 -5.65 1.05 0.77
N ALA A 54 -5.19 1.19 2.02
CA ALA A 54 -4.44 2.36 2.48
C ALA A 54 -3.12 2.52 1.71
N ILE A 55 -2.37 1.44 1.52
CA ILE A 55 -1.14 1.47 0.72
C ILE A 55 -1.43 1.79 -0.75
N LEU A 56 -2.49 1.21 -1.34
CA LEU A 56 -2.89 1.54 -2.71
C LEU A 56 -3.28 3.02 -2.86
N ALA A 57 -4.01 3.57 -1.89
CA ALA A 57 -4.39 4.99 -1.87
C ALA A 57 -3.15 5.88 -1.74
N MET A 58 -2.22 5.54 -0.84
CA MET A 58 -0.94 6.24 -0.69
C MET A 58 -0.15 6.22 -2.00
N LEU A 59 -0.02 5.06 -2.65
CA LEU A 59 0.70 4.93 -3.92
C LEU A 59 0.03 5.67 -5.07
N LYS A 60 -1.31 5.71 -5.10
CA LYS A 60 -2.07 6.45 -6.12
C LYS A 60 -1.85 7.96 -5.96
N HIS A 61 -2.02 8.48 -4.75
CA HIS A 61 -1.86 9.92 -4.48
C HIS A 61 -0.41 10.37 -4.71
N TYR A 62 0.57 9.54 -4.32
CA TYR A 62 2.00 9.83 -4.56
C TYR A 62 2.34 9.91 -6.05
N ARG A 63 1.61 9.21 -6.93
CA ARG A 63 1.77 9.36 -8.38
C ARG A 63 1.14 10.65 -8.90
N GLU A 64 -0.06 10.97 -8.44
CA GLU A 64 -0.80 12.18 -8.83
C GLU A 64 -0.03 13.46 -8.43
N ASP A 65 0.42 13.55 -7.18
CA ASP A 65 1.17 14.70 -6.68
C ASP A 65 2.50 14.89 -7.42
N ARG A 66 3.16 13.78 -7.78
CA ARG A 66 4.43 13.80 -8.49
C ARG A 66 4.29 14.25 -9.94
N ASP A 67 3.29 13.75 -10.66
CA ASP A 67 3.06 14.11 -12.06
C ASP A 67 2.66 15.60 -12.18
N PHE A 68 1.98 16.14 -11.16
CA PHE A 68 1.73 17.58 -11.04
C PHE A 68 3.02 18.39 -10.82
N MET A 69 3.85 18.03 -9.83
CA MET A 69 5.10 18.74 -9.51
C MET A 69 6.08 18.76 -10.69
N TYR A 70 6.37 17.60 -11.31
CA TYR A 70 7.33 17.55 -12.41
C TYR A 70 6.77 18.13 -13.72
N GLY A 71 5.45 18.04 -13.94
CA GLY A 71 4.83 18.67 -15.11
C GLY A 71 5.01 20.20 -15.11
N LEU A 72 4.97 20.83 -13.93
CA LEU A 72 5.19 22.26 -13.78
C LEU A 72 6.67 22.65 -13.96
N ASP A 73 7.59 21.89 -13.35
CA ASP A 73 9.04 22.15 -13.46
C ASP A 73 9.54 22.03 -14.91
N ILE A 74 9.08 21.03 -15.66
CA ILE A 74 9.46 20.86 -17.07
C ILE A 74 9.03 22.07 -17.91
N ARG A 75 7.81 22.59 -17.68
CA ARG A 75 7.31 23.79 -18.39
C ARG A 75 8.14 25.03 -18.10
N PHE A 76 8.57 25.21 -16.85
CA PHE A 76 9.45 26.32 -16.49
C PHE A 76 10.85 26.17 -17.09
N LEU A 77 11.39 24.96 -17.11
CA LEU A 77 12.67 24.66 -17.78
C LEU A 77 12.60 24.95 -19.28
N ASP A 78 11.53 24.53 -19.95
CA ASP A 78 11.32 24.81 -21.38
C ASP A 78 11.19 26.32 -21.64
N ALA A 79 10.41 27.04 -20.81
CA ALA A 79 10.26 28.50 -20.91
C ALA A 79 11.56 29.26 -20.64
N ALA A 80 12.44 28.74 -19.77
CA ALA A 80 13.76 29.31 -19.53
C ALA A 80 14.73 29.04 -20.70
N ARG A 81 14.64 27.85 -21.32
CA ARG A 81 15.41 27.50 -22.52
C ARG A 81 15.01 28.35 -23.73
N ALA A 82 13.71 28.55 -23.94
CA ALA A 82 13.17 29.38 -25.01
C ALA A 82 13.54 30.87 -24.90
N ARG A 83 13.91 31.35 -23.70
CA ARG A 83 14.41 32.73 -23.50
C ARG A 83 15.92 32.88 -23.67
N LYS A 84 16.67 31.77 -23.73
CA LYS A 84 18.13 31.76 -23.89
C LYS A 84 18.59 31.47 -25.33
N GLY A 85 17.70 30.99 -26.19
CA GLY A 85 17.89 30.93 -27.65
C GLY A 85 17.23 32.13 -28.31
#